data_AF-A0A7W8ED02-F1
#
_entry.id   AF-A0A7W8ED02-F1
#
_cell.length_a   1.000
_cell.length_b   1.000
_cell.length_c   1.000
_cell.angle_alpha   90.00
_cell.angle_beta   90.00
_cell.angle_gamma   90.00
#
_symmetry.space_group_name_H-M   'P 1'
#
loop_
_entity.id
_entity.type
_entity.pdbx_description
1 polymer ?
#
loop_
_entity_poly.entity_id
_entity_poly.type
_entity_poly.pdbx_seq_one_letter_code
_entity_poly.pdbx_strand_id
1 'polypeptide(L)'
;MATNSSVNGLAALPQQEVYVTSSAIAHLRSRVDNELAGAVTFVRDLVETTRVDGIGFGPLGGLIMGGAYEDLRDWADSTLGEARGTVDGWSSGLELARRNWRTAEDASKVRYR
;
A
#
# COMPACT_ATOMS: atom_id res chain seq x y z
N MET A 1 -30.69 52.44 8.90
CA MET A 1 -29.42 51.73 9.16
C MET A 1 -29.77 50.24 9.15
N ALA A 2 -29.88 49.58 7.99
CA ALA A 2 -28.79 48.94 7.22
C ALA A 2 -27.87 48.11 8.15
N THR A 3 -27.63 46.81 8.00
CA THR A 3 -27.85 45.85 6.88
C THR A 3 -27.50 44.43 7.35
N ASN A 4 -28.15 43.40 6.76
CA ASN A 4 -27.60 42.16 6.14
C ASN A 4 -26.49 41.37 6.89
N SER A 5 -26.37 40.04 6.85
CA SER A 5 -26.80 39.05 5.87
C SER A 5 -26.54 37.64 6.41
N SER A 6 -27.31 36.69 5.89
CA SER A 6 -27.11 35.25 5.90
C SER A 6 -25.69 34.77 5.61
N VAL A 7 -25.25 33.74 6.33
CA VAL A 7 -24.35 32.70 5.80
C VAL A 7 -25.05 31.36 6.11
N ASN A 8 -25.95 30.96 5.21
CA ASN A 8 -25.73 29.90 4.23
C ASN A 8 -25.56 28.51 4.86
N GLY A 9 -26.52 27.65 4.51
CA GLY A 9 -26.54 26.24 4.85
C GLY A 9 -25.27 25.54 4.41
N LEU A 10 -24.61 24.93 5.38
CA LEU A 10 -23.93 23.67 5.13
C LEU A 10 -24.99 22.62 5.46
N ALA A 11 -25.69 22.16 4.43
CA ALA A 11 -26.42 20.90 4.51
C ALA A 11 -25.45 19.90 5.14
N ALA A 12 -25.79 19.35 6.30
CA ALA A 12 -25.07 18.21 6.85
C ALA A 12 -25.00 17.18 5.72
N LEU A 13 -23.81 16.97 5.16
CA LEU A 13 -23.63 15.91 4.17
C LEU A 13 -24.18 14.65 4.85
N PRO A 14 -25.11 13.91 4.20
CA PRO A 14 -25.61 12.69 4.80
C PRO A 14 -24.38 11.85 5.18
N GLN A 15 -24.23 11.55 6.47
CA GLN A 15 -23.21 10.62 6.91
C GLN A 15 -23.58 9.28 6.28
N GLN A 16 -22.96 8.99 5.14
CA GLN A 16 -23.16 7.74 4.45
C GLN A 16 -22.58 6.66 5.37
N GLU A 17 -23.44 5.82 5.93
CA GLU A 17 -23.00 4.64 6.66
C GLU A 17 -22.17 3.78 5.69
N VAL A 18 -20.85 3.77 5.88
CA VAL A 18 -19.95 2.93 5.09
C VAL A 18 -20.02 1.53 5.69
N TYR A 19 -20.80 0.66 5.06
CA TYR A 19 -20.85 -0.75 5.44
C TYR A 19 -19.58 -1.45 4.97
N VAL A 20 -18.70 -1.79 5.92
CA VAL A 20 -17.56 -2.66 5.69
C VAL A 20 -18.02 -4.11 5.83
N THR A 21 -17.88 -4.89 4.76
CA THR A 21 -18.20 -6.33 4.77
C THR A 21 -16.94 -7.18 4.69
N SER A 22 -17.05 -8.44 5.11
CA SER A 22 -15.99 -9.44 4.94
C SER A 22 -15.63 -9.63 3.46
N SER A 23 -16.58 -9.48 2.54
CA SER A 23 -16.32 -9.54 1.10
C SER A 23 -15.56 -8.33 0.57
N ALA A 24 -15.89 -7.11 1.03
CA ALA A 24 -15.17 -5.89 0.64
C ALA A 24 -13.71 -5.94 1.12
N ILE A 25 -13.49 -6.41 2.35
CA ILE A 25 -12.13 -6.61 2.88
C ILE A 25 -11.36 -7.66 2.07
N ALA A 26 -12.02 -8.75 1.67
CA ALA A 26 -11.40 -9.78 0.83
C ALA A 26 -10.96 -9.22 -0.55
N HIS A 27 -11.80 -8.40 -1.18
CA HIS A 27 -11.43 -7.72 -2.42
C HIS A 27 -10.27 -6.76 -2.24
N LEU A 28 -10.29 -5.94 -1.18
CA LEU A 28 -9.17 -5.04 -0.90
C LEU A 28 -7.87 -5.81 -0.68
N ARG A 29 -7.91 -6.90 0.10
CA ARG A 29 -6.76 -7.78 0.30
C ARG A 29 -6.25 -8.36 -1.01
N SER A 30 -7.13 -8.82 -1.89
CA SER A 30 -6.76 -9.31 -3.22
C SER A 30 -6.02 -8.26 -4.04
N ARG A 31 -6.43 -6.98 -3.98
CA ARG A 31 -5.72 -5.90 -4.66
C ARG A 31 -4.36 -5.62 -4.03
N VAL A 32 -4.26 -5.66 -2.70
CA VAL A 32 -2.98 -5.54 -2.00
C VAL A 32 -2.02 -6.66 -2.42
N ASP A 33 -2.50 -7.91 -2.46
CA ASP A 33 -1.70 -9.09 -2.79
C ASP A 33 -1.30 -9.13 -4.27
N ASN A 34 -2.20 -8.77 -5.19
CA ASN A 34 -1.96 -8.94 -6.63
C ASN A 34 -1.43 -7.68 -7.31
N GLU A 35 -1.89 -6.49 -6.91
CA GLU A 35 -1.49 -5.23 -7.55
C GLU A 35 -0.29 -4.63 -6.81
N LEU A 36 -0.43 -4.36 -5.50
CA LEU A 36 0.57 -3.61 -4.77
C LEU A 36 1.83 -4.43 -4.48
N ALA A 37 1.69 -5.65 -3.98
CA ALA A 37 2.83 -6.53 -3.73
C ALA A 37 3.55 -6.87 -5.04
N GLY A 38 2.78 -7.10 -6.11
CA GLY A 38 3.32 -7.31 -7.45
C GLY A 38 4.12 -6.11 -7.96
N ALA A 39 3.60 -4.89 -7.82
CA ALA A 39 4.29 -3.67 -8.23
C ALA A 39 5.59 -3.43 -7.44
N VAL A 40 5.58 -3.61 -6.12
CA VAL A 40 6.79 -3.46 -5.29
C VAL A 40 7.86 -4.47 -5.68
N THR A 41 7.46 -5.74 -5.88
CA THR A 41 8.37 -6.80 -6.33
C THR A 41 8.95 -6.46 -7.70
N PHE A 42 8.12 -6.04 -8.65
CA PHE A 42 8.56 -5.65 -9.98
C PHE A 42 9.59 -4.51 -9.94
N VAL A 43 9.37 -3.47 -9.15
CA VAL A 43 10.32 -2.36 -9.03
C VAL A 43 11.63 -2.81 -8.37
N ARG A 44 11.56 -3.72 -7.39
CA ARG A 44 12.75 -4.31 -6.77
C ARG A 44 13.58 -5.11 -7.78
N ASP A 45 12.93 -5.95 -8.58
CA ASP A 45 13.60 -6.73 -9.62
C ASP A 45 14.29 -5.82 -10.64
N LEU A 46 13.71 -4.66 -10.96
CA LEU A 46 14.37 -3.67 -11.82
C LEU A 46 15.69 -3.16 -11.24
N VAL A 47 15.79 -2.94 -9.91
CA VAL A 47 17.05 -2.53 -9.27
C VAL A 47 18.15 -3.57 -9.53
N GLU A 48 17.81 -4.85 -9.49
CA GLU A 48 18.75 -5.94 -9.73
C GLU A 48 19.28 -5.93 -11.17
N THR A 49 18.43 -5.59 -12.14
CA THR A 49 18.83 -5.44 -13.56
C THR A 49 19.79 -4.30 -13.82
N THR A 50 19.93 -3.35 -12.88
CA THR A 50 20.83 -2.21 -13.03
C THR A 50 22.28 -2.55 -12.69
N ARG A 51 22.61 -3.80 -12.31
CA ARG A 51 23.99 -4.18 -11.97
C ARG A 51 24.97 -3.84 -13.09
N VAL A 52 25.99 -3.06 -12.73
CA VAL A 52 27.07 -2.69 -13.64
C VAL A 52 28.33 -3.45 -13.21
N ASP A 53 28.84 -4.34 -14.06
CA ASP A 53 30.10 -5.03 -13.82
C ASP A 53 31.27 -4.04 -13.84
N GLY A 54 32.43 -4.40 -13.25
CA GLY A 54 33.57 -3.49 -13.01
C GLY A 54 34.15 -2.76 -14.24
N ILE A 55 33.78 -3.13 -15.47
CA ILE A 55 34.17 -2.43 -16.71
C ILE A 55 33.12 -1.40 -17.15
N GLY A 56 31.87 -1.48 -16.69
CA GLY A 56 30.75 -0.68 -17.22
C GLY A 56 30.82 0.82 -16.93
N PHE A 57 31.60 1.25 -15.92
CA PHE A 57 31.93 2.67 -15.70
C PHE A 57 33.32 3.06 -16.26
N GLY A 58 34.08 2.09 -16.78
CA GLY A 58 35.51 2.22 -17.06
C GLY A 58 36.36 2.39 -15.78
N PRO A 59 37.70 2.33 -15.89
CA PRO A 59 38.58 2.35 -14.71
C PRO A 59 38.45 3.61 -13.85
N LEU A 60 38.37 4.79 -14.48
CA LEU A 60 38.24 6.06 -13.78
C LEU A 60 36.82 6.29 -13.24
N GLY A 61 35.79 5.93 -14.00
CA GLY A 61 34.40 6.05 -13.54
C GLY A 61 34.09 5.10 -12.39
N GLY A 62 34.64 3.89 -12.41
CA GLY A 62 34.54 2.94 -11.31
C GLY A 62 35.18 3.46 -10.01
N LEU A 63 36.35 4.12 -10.11
CA LEU A 63 37.02 4.73 -8.95
C LEU A 63 36.20 5.89 -8.35
N ILE A 64 35.57 6.71 -9.19
CA ILE A 64 34.89 7.94 -8.75
C ILE A 64 33.45 7.63 -8.29
N MET A 65 32.74 6.77 -9.01
CA MET A 65 31.28 6.60 -8.87
C MET A 65 30.87 5.18 -8.46
N GLY A 66 31.72 4.18 -8.61
CA GLY A 66 31.35 2.77 -8.42
C GLY A 66 30.85 2.45 -7.02
N GLY A 67 31.54 2.94 -5.98
CA GLY A 67 31.11 2.74 -4.59
C GLY A 67 29.76 3.39 -4.30
N ALA A 68 29.60 4.66 -4.66
CA ALA A 68 28.35 5.39 -4.46
C ALA A 68 27.18 4.76 -5.25
N TYR A 69 27.46 4.15 -6.40
CA TYR A 69 26.46 3.44 -7.20
C TYR A 69 26.00 2.14 -6.53
N GLU A 70 26.93 1.33 -6.02
CA GLU A 70 26.56 0.13 -5.26
C GLU A 70 25.83 0.49 -3.97
N ASP A 71 26.28 1.52 -3.23
CA ASP A 71 25.58 1.99 -2.03
C ASP A 71 24.13 2.42 -2.33
N LEU A 72 23.91 3.10 -3.46
CA LEU A 72 22.57 3.48 -3.91
C LEU A 72 21.71 2.25 -4.23
N ARG A 73 22.30 1.22 -4.85
CA ARG A 73 21.59 -0.03 -5.18
C ARG A 73 21.24 -0.81 -3.93
N ASP A 74 22.15 -0.92 -2.98
CA ASP A 74 21.91 -1.57 -1.68
C ASP A 74 20.82 -0.84 -0.89
N TRP A 75 20.86 0.49 -0.86
CA TRP A 75 19.81 1.30 -0.25
C TRP A 75 18.44 1.07 -0.92
N ALA A 76 18.40 1.04 -2.25
CA ALA A 76 17.17 0.81 -2.99
C ALA A 76 16.60 -0.59 -2.75
N ASP A 77 17.45 -1.63 -2.75
CA ASP A 77 17.02 -3.00 -2.45
C ASP A 77 16.44 -3.12 -1.03
N SER A 78 17.15 -2.55 -0.03
CA SER A 78 16.68 -2.55 1.36
C SER A 78 15.34 -1.84 1.51
N THR A 79 15.20 -0.65 0.92
CA THR A 79 13.98 0.16 1.00
C THR A 79 12.78 -0.55 0.37
N LEU A 80 12.98 -1.19 -0.79
CA LEU A 80 11.92 -1.94 -1.47
C LEU A 80 11.59 -3.25 -0.73
N GLY A 81 12.57 -3.88 -0.08
CA GLY A 81 12.37 -5.00 0.83
C GLY A 81 11.49 -4.63 2.03
N GLU A 82 11.75 -3.50 2.68
CA GLU A 82 10.94 -2.98 3.79
C GLU A 82 9.51 -2.63 3.34
N ALA A 83 9.37 -2.01 2.17
CA ALA A 83 8.07 -1.74 1.56
C ALA A 83 7.30 -3.04 1.31
N ARG A 84 7.95 -4.08 0.79
CA ARG A 84 7.35 -5.40 0.56
C ARG A 84 6.87 -6.02 1.87
N GLY A 85 7.68 -5.95 2.93
CA GLY A 85 7.30 -6.43 4.26
C GLY A 85 6.11 -5.68 4.85
N THR A 86 6.03 -4.36 4.63
CA THR A 86 4.87 -3.55 5.05
C THR A 86 3.59 -4.00 4.34
N VAL A 87 3.66 -4.28 3.03
CA VAL A 87 2.54 -4.79 2.24
C VAL A 87 2.08 -6.17 2.73
N ASP A 88 3.01 -7.07 3.08
CA ASP A 88 2.67 -8.38 3.70
C ASP A 88 1.96 -8.20 5.06
N GLY A 89 2.40 -7.22 5.84
CA GLY A 89 1.76 -6.83 7.09
C GLY A 89 0.31 -6.39 6.88
N TRP A 90 0.06 -5.57 5.85
CA TRP A 90 -1.30 -5.14 5.50
C TRP A 90 -2.18 -6.31 5.07
N SER A 91 -1.67 -7.23 4.22
CA SER A 91 -2.42 -8.42 3.82
C SER A 91 -2.84 -9.27 5.02
N SER A 92 -1.90 -9.49 5.94
CA SER A 92 -2.14 -10.25 7.18
C SER A 92 -3.17 -9.57 8.08
N GLY A 93 -3.07 -8.25 8.25
CA GLY A 93 -4.03 -7.45 9.00
C GLY A 93 -5.43 -7.47 8.40
N LEU A 94 -5.53 -7.35 7.07
CA LEU A 94 -6.79 -7.43 6.34
C LEU A 94 -7.42 -8.82 6.47
N GLU A 95 -6.64 -9.90 6.43
CA GLU A 95 -7.16 -11.25 6.66
C GLU A 95 -7.72 -11.43 8.07
N LEU A 96 -7.04 -10.88 9.09
CA LEU A 96 -7.56 -10.89 10.45
C LEU A 96 -8.87 -10.10 10.55
N ALA A 97 -8.92 -8.88 9.99
CA ALA A 97 -10.12 -8.06 9.96
C ALA A 97 -11.27 -8.77 9.25
N ARG A 98 -11.00 -9.40 8.10
CA ARG A 98 -11.97 -10.16 7.32
C ARG A 98 -12.64 -11.25 8.14
N ARG A 99 -11.85 -12.03 8.90
CA ARG A 99 -12.37 -13.11 9.76
C ARG A 99 -13.23 -12.58 10.90
N ASN A 100 -12.81 -11.49 11.54
CA ASN A 100 -13.57 -10.85 12.61
C ASN A 100 -14.92 -10.33 12.09
N TRP A 101 -14.91 -9.63 10.96
CA TRP A 101 -16.13 -9.14 10.31
C TRP A 101 -17.04 -10.27 9.84
N ARG A 102 -16.49 -11.36 9.30
CA ARG A 102 -17.28 -12.53 8.91
C ARG A 102 -18.02 -13.14 10.11
N THR A 103 -17.33 -13.24 11.25
CA THR A 103 -17.92 -13.75 12.49
C THR A 103 -19.06 -12.85 12.97
N ALA A 104 -18.87 -11.52 12.90
CA ALA A 104 -19.91 -10.56 13.25
C ALA A 104 -21.12 -10.63 12.28
N GLU A 105 -20.87 -10.74 10.97
CA GLU A 105 -21.91 -10.92 9.95
C GLU A 105 -22.74 -12.18 10.19
N ASP A 106 -22.09 -13.30 10.54
CA ASP A 106 -22.77 -14.56 10.83
C ASP A 106 -23.58 -14.50 12.13
N ALA A 107 -23.08 -13.79 13.15
CA ALA A 107 -23.80 -13.56 14.40
C ALA A 107 -25.00 -12.59 14.25
N SER A 108 -24.91 -11.63 13.32
CA SER A 108 -25.96 -10.63 13.08
C SER A 108 -27.15 -11.16 12.25
N LYS A 109 -27.07 -12.37 11.71
CA LYS A 109 -28.20 -13.00 10.99
C LYS A 109 -29.30 -13.38 11.98
N VAL A 110 -30.27 -12.50 12.16
CA VAL A 110 -31.49 -12.75 12.94
C VAL A 110 -32.23 -13.95 12.35
N ARG A 111 -32.29 -15.07 13.09
CA ARG A 111 -33.19 -16.18 12.76
C ARG A 111 -34.59 -15.81 13.22
N TYR A 112 -35.43 -15.34 12.30
CA TYR A 112 -36.88 -15.35 12.54
C TYR A 112 -37.33 -16.82 12.61
N ARG A 113 -37.87 -17.21 13.77
CA ARG A 113 -38.62 -18.44 13.98
C ARG A 113 -40.10 -18.13 13.95
#